data_AF-A0A3B0RFW8-F1
#
_entry.id   AF-A0A3B0RFW8-F1
#
_cell.length_a   1.000
_cell.length_b   1.000
_cell.length_c   1.000
_cell.angle_alpha   90.00
_cell.angle_beta   90.00
_cell.angle_gamma   90.00
#
_symmetry.space_group_name_H-M   'P 1'
#
loop_
_entity.id
_entity.type
_entity.pdbx_description
1 polymer ?
#
loop_
_entity_poly.entity_id
_entity_poly.type
_entity_poly.pdbx_seq_one_letter_code
_entity_poly.pdbx_strand_id
1 'polypeptide(L)'
;HVGHIGILGLDRAGVENYQITLGGDHTETAQLGDRTGPGFSADRISPAIERIVFTYLELRESADEDFLTAYRRLGLAPFKTALYDEASAYAAQ
;
A
#
# COMPACT_ATOMS: atom_id res chain seq x y z
N HIS A 1 -0.26 7.02 -8.19
CA HIS A 1 -0.04 8.27 -7.43
C HIS A 1 1.46 8.55 -7.38
N VAL A 2 1.92 9.78 -7.12
CA VAL A 2 3.36 10.12 -7.05
C VAL A 2 3.92 10.14 -5.63
N GLY A 3 3.07 10.08 -4.60
CA GLY A 3 3.50 9.81 -3.23
C GLY A 3 3.87 8.34 -3.03
N HIS A 4 4.79 8.09 -2.09
CA HIS A 4 5.31 6.76 -1.78
C HIS A 4 4.21 5.75 -1.42
N ILE A 5 3.21 6.21 -0.66
CA ILE A 5 1.95 5.51 -0.40
C ILE A 5 0.82 6.43 -0.89
N GLY A 6 0.13 6.03 -1.95
CA GLY A 6 -0.98 6.78 -2.52
C GLY A 6 -2.31 6.10 -2.27
N ILE A 7 -3.34 6.91 -2.04
CA ILE A 7 -4.74 6.46 -1.92
C ILE A 7 -5.54 7.12 -3.05
N LEU A 8 -6.24 6.31 -3.83
CA LEU A 8 -7.13 6.75 -4.88
C LEU A 8 -8.56 6.41 -4.49
N GLY A 9 -9.36 7.42 -4.18
CA GLY A 9 -10.81 7.26 -4.01
C GLY A 9 -11.48 6.98 -5.35
N LEU A 10 -12.31 5.94 -5.39
CA LEU A 10 -13.11 5.54 -6.53
C LEU A 10 -14.57 5.49 -6.07
N ASP A 11 -15.45 6.21 -6.75
CA ASP A 11 -16.89 6.02 -6.61
C ASP A 11 -17.33 4.92 -7.58
N ARG A 12 -18.00 3.90 -7.06
CA ARG A 12 -18.71 2.91 -7.88
C ARG A 12 -20.12 2.76 -7.38
N ALA A 13 -21.07 3.24 -8.19
CA ALA A 13 -22.50 3.16 -7.90
C ALA A 13 -22.88 3.74 -6.53
N GLY A 14 -22.22 4.84 -6.13
CA GLY A 14 -22.44 5.50 -4.84
C GLY A 14 -21.79 4.82 -3.63
N VAL A 15 -20.98 3.79 -3.86
CA VAL A 15 -20.14 3.16 -2.82
C VAL A 15 -18.70 3.63 -3.01
N GLU A 16 -18.15 4.24 -1.95
CA GLU A 16 -16.76 4.66 -1.91
C GLU A 16 -15.84 3.44 -1.78
N ASN A 17 -14.84 3.37 -2.65
CA ASN A 17 -13.83 2.32 -2.66
C ASN A 17 -12.45 2.93 -2.90
N TYR A 18 -11.47 2.57 -2.08
CA TYR A 18 -10.15 3.19 -2.06
C TYR A 18 -9.09 2.22 -2.55
N GLN A 19 -8.38 2.58 -3.62
CA GLN A 19 -7.27 1.79 -4.13
C GLN A 19 -5.95 2.34 -3.59
N ILE A 20 -5.04 1.44 -3.18
CA ILE A 20 -3.70 1.81 -2.73
C ILE A 20 -2.71 1.66 -3.89
N THR A 21 -1.77 2.61 -3.99
CA THR A 21 -0.61 2.53 -4.87
C THR A 21 0.68 2.70 -4.07
N LEU A 22 1.74 1.94 -4.39
CA LEU A 22 3.02 1.96 -3.66
C LEU A 22 4.21 2.26 -4.56
N GLY A 23 5.22 2.95 -4.01
CA GLY A 23 6.47 3.23 -4.73
C GLY A 23 6.40 4.39 -5.71
N GLY A 24 5.41 5.27 -5.58
CA GLY A 24 5.42 6.53 -6.32
C GLY A 24 6.56 7.43 -5.85
N ASP A 25 7.09 8.25 -6.76
CA ASP A 25 8.12 9.24 -6.49
C ASP A 25 7.72 10.56 -7.17
N HIS A 26 7.74 11.67 -6.42
CA HIS A 26 7.37 13.00 -6.91
C HIS A 26 8.59 13.90 -7.15
N THR A 27 9.80 13.37 -7.01
CA THR A 27 11.07 14.09 -7.20
C THR A 27 11.51 14.06 -8.67
N GLU A 28 12.78 14.38 -8.93
CA GLU A 28 13.38 14.36 -10.26
C GLU A 28 13.37 12.96 -10.91
N THR A 29 13.29 11.89 -10.09
CA THR A 29 13.09 10.51 -10.54
C THR A 29 11.63 10.12 -10.51
N ALA A 30 10.77 11.01 -11.02
CA ALA A 30 9.32 10.87 -10.96
C ALA A 30 8.85 9.48 -11.44
N GLN A 31 8.09 8.81 -10.58
CA GLN A 31 7.58 7.47 -10.84
C GLN A 31 6.14 7.35 -10.34
N LEU A 32 5.30 6.67 -11.12
CA LEU A 32 3.97 6.30 -10.66
C LEU A 32 4.04 5.07 -9.76
N GLY A 33 3.35 5.12 -8.63
CA GLY A 33 3.22 3.96 -7.77
C GLY A 33 2.42 2.83 -8.40
N ASP A 34 2.81 1.60 -8.07
CA ASP A 34 2.19 0.35 -8.52
C ASP A 34 0.89 0.08 -7.77
N ARG A 35 -0.12 -0.45 -8.47
CA ARG A 35 -1.40 -0.83 -7.85
C ARG A 35 -1.23 -2.08 -7.02
N THR A 36 -1.65 -2.02 -5.75
CA THR A 36 -1.55 -3.16 -4.84
C THR A 36 -2.57 -4.26 -5.13
N GLY A 37 -3.73 -3.92 -5.72
CA GLY A 37 -4.77 -4.90 -6.04
C GLY A 37 -6.19 -4.33 -5.94
N PRO A 38 -7.18 -5.14 -5.51
CA PRO A 38 -8.53 -4.67 -5.18
C PRO A 38 -8.51 -3.51 -4.20
N GLY A 39 -9.52 -2.64 -4.30
CA GLY A 39 -9.71 -1.54 -3.35
C GLY A 39 -10.32 -2.00 -2.04
N PHE A 40 -10.28 -1.10 -1.06
CA PHE A 40 -10.81 -1.26 0.28
C PHE A 40 -12.01 -0.33 0.48
N SER A 41 -12.97 -0.73 1.29
CA SER A 41 -14.01 0.18 1.79
C SER A 41 -13.43 1.21 2.77
N ALA A 42 -14.23 2.24 3.10
CA ALA A 42 -13.85 3.32 4.01
C ALA A 42 -13.41 2.83 5.40
N ASP A 43 -14.01 1.75 5.91
CA ASP A 43 -13.66 1.13 7.20
C ASP A 43 -12.40 0.26 7.14
N ARG A 44 -12.02 -0.20 5.94
CA ARG A 44 -10.88 -1.12 5.73
C ARG A 44 -9.61 -0.44 5.26
N ILE A 45 -9.68 0.79 4.74
CA ILE A 45 -8.52 1.51 4.23
C ILE A 45 -7.49 1.82 5.32
N SER A 46 -7.92 2.28 6.50
CA SER A 46 -7.00 2.61 7.60
C SER A 46 -6.22 1.38 8.11
N PRO A 47 -6.86 0.23 8.42
CA PRO A 47 -6.15 -1.00 8.75
C PRO A 47 -5.23 -1.53 7.64
N ALA A 48 -5.53 -1.26 6.36
CA ALA A 48 -4.67 -1.65 5.25
C ALA A 48 -3.37 -0.82 5.22
N ILE A 49 -3.46 0.49 5.49
CA ILE A 49 -2.29 1.37 5.59
C ILE A 49 -1.39 0.97 6.77
N GLU A 50 -1.97 0.63 7.91
CA GLU A 50 -1.19 0.16 9.07
C GLU A 50 -0.37 -1.09 8.74
N ARG A 51 -0.98 -2.09 8.08
CA ARG A 51 -0.26 -3.29 7.63
C ARG A 51 0.93 -2.95 6.73
N ILE A 52 0.75 -2.04 5.77
CA ILE A 52 1.84 -1.60 4.89
C ILE A 52 2.98 -0.99 5.70
N VAL A 53 2.66 -0.12 6.66
CA VAL A 53 3.67 0.55 7.50
C VAL A 53 4.40 -0.47 8.38
N PHE A 54 3.68 -1.40 9.00
CA PHE A 54 4.31 -2.45 9.81
C PHE A 54 5.19 -3.38 8.99
N THR A 55 4.75 -3.82 7.80
CA THR A 55 5.57 -4.61 6.88
C THR A 55 6.85 -3.87 6.49
N TYR A 56 6.77 -2.56 6.23
CA TYR A 56 7.96 -1.75 6.00
C TYR A 56 8.89 -1.73 7.22
N LEU A 57 8.35 -1.46 8.41
CA LEU A 57 9.16 -1.38 9.63
C LEU A 57 9.80 -2.72 10.03
N GLU A 58 9.16 -3.83 9.70
CA GLU A 58 9.66 -5.19 9.93
C GLU A 58 10.76 -5.57 8.93
N LEU A 59 10.61 -5.19 7.66
CA LEU A 59 11.50 -5.61 6.58
C LEU A 59 12.61 -4.61 6.23
N ARG A 60 12.59 -3.41 6.83
CA ARG A 60 13.67 -2.42 6.65
C ARG A 60 14.97 -2.92 7.29
N GLU A 61 16.09 -2.68 6.62
CA GLU A 61 17.40 -3.14 7.08
C GLU A 61 17.96 -2.28 8.22
N SER A 62 17.51 -1.03 8.35
CA SER A 62 17.91 -0.13 9.42
C SER A 62 16.87 0.96 9.68
N ALA A 63 17.10 1.78 10.71
CA ALA A 63 16.27 2.95 10.97
C ALA A 63 16.43 4.07 9.92
N ASP A 64 17.54 4.05 9.17
CA ASP A 64 17.88 5.06 8.15
C ASP A 64 17.31 4.70 6.77
N GLU A 65 16.89 3.45 6.55
CA GLU A 65 16.23 3.05 5.30
C GLU A 65 14.79 3.57 5.30
N ASP A 66 14.50 4.52 4.41
CA ASP A 66 13.14 5.02 4.22
C ASP A 66 12.23 4.03 3.47
N PHE A 67 10.93 4.32 3.46
CA PHE A 67 9.93 3.48 2.82
C PHE A 67 10.19 3.25 1.32
N LEU A 68 10.56 4.30 0.58
CA LEU A 68 10.73 4.20 -0.87
C LEU A 68 11.93 3.32 -1.22
N THR A 69 13.01 3.47 -0.46
CA THR A 69 14.23 2.66 -0.58
C THR A 69 13.94 1.19 -0.27
N ALA A 70 13.26 0.92 0.85
CA ALA A 70 12.81 -0.43 1.20
C ALA A 70 11.90 -1.02 0.12
N TYR A 71 10.94 -0.24 -0.40
CA TYR A 71 10.05 -0.68 -1.48
C TYR A 71 10.80 -1.02 -2.77
N ARG A 72 11.78 -0.21 -3.18
CA ARG A 72 12.60 -0.47 -4.37
C ARG A 72 13.41 -1.76 -4.26
N ARG A 73 13.89 -2.10 -3.05
CA ARG A 73 14.65 -3.33 -2.76
C ARG A 73 13.75 -4.57 -2.66
N LEU A 74 12.66 -4.48 -1.91
CA LEU A 74 11.76 -5.58 -1.60
C LEU A 74 10.75 -5.88 -2.73
N GLY A 75 10.40 -4.85 -3.50
CA GLY A 75 9.31 -4.88 -4.46
C GLY A 75 7.92 -4.98 -3.80
N LEU A 76 6.90 -5.16 -4.64
CA LEU A 76 5.50 -5.15 -4.22
C LEU A 76 5.06 -6.40 -3.44
N ALA A 77 5.74 -7.53 -3.62
CA ALA A 77 5.31 -8.84 -3.13
C ALA A 77 5.00 -8.91 -1.62
N PRO A 78 5.90 -8.52 -0.70
CA PRO A 78 5.62 -8.61 0.73
C PRO A 78 4.44 -7.74 1.17
N PHE A 79 4.28 -6.56 0.57
CA PHE A 79 3.17 -5.66 0.86
C PHE A 79 1.83 -6.23 0.38
N LYS A 80 1.82 -6.91 -0.77
CA LYS A 80 0.63 -7.63 -1.25
C LYS A 80 0.23 -8.75 -0.31
N THR A 81 1.19 -9.56 0.14
CA THR A 81 0.94 -10.64 1.12
C THR A 81 0.36 -10.07 2.41
N ALA A 82 0.95 -9.01 2.97
CA ALA A 82 0.43 -8.37 4.17
C ALA A 82 -1.00 -7.83 3.96
N LEU A 83 -1.29 -7.25 2.79
CA LEU A 83 -2.60 -6.70 2.49
C LEU A 83 -3.71 -7.73 2.28
N TYR A 84 -3.40 -8.91 1.74
CA TYR A 84 -4.43 -9.86 1.28
C TYR A 84 -4.38 -11.22 1.95
N ASP A 85 -3.24 -11.69 2.44
CA ASP A 85 -3.16 -13.00 3.11
C ASP A 85 -3.61 -12.86 4.58
N GLU A 86 -3.25 -11.76 5.25
CA GLU A 86 -3.84 -11.43 6.56
C GLU A 86 -5.28 -10.90 6.44
N ALA A 87 -5.62 -10.20 5.34
CA ALA A 87 -6.99 -9.71 5.15
C ALA A 87 -7.94 -10.81 4.65
N SER A 88 -7.47 -11.87 3.99
CA SER A 88 -8.30 -13.02 3.62
C SER A 88 -8.82 -13.78 4.85
N ALA A 89 -8.12 -13.69 5.99
CA ALA A 89 -8.67 -14.15 7.28
C ALA A 89 -9.88 -13.31 7.75
N TYR A 90 -10.12 -12.14 7.15
CA TYR A 90 -11.18 -11.17 7.51
C TYR A 90 -12.20 -10.92 6.40
N ALA A 91 -11.89 -11.24 5.14
CA ALA A 91 -12.85 -11.14 4.02
C ALA A 91 -13.85 -12.31 3.98
N ALA A 92 -13.64 -13.33 4.82
CA ALA A 92 -14.54 -14.47 5.04
C ALA A 92 -15.44 -14.32 6.28
N GLN A 93 -15.58 -13.11 6.85
CA GLN A 93 -16.55 -12.79 7.91
C GLN A 93 -17.67 -11.90 7.39
#